data_AF-A0A9D1ZAW1-F1
#
_entry.id   AF-A0A9D1ZAW1-F1
#
_cell.length_a   1.000
_cell.length_b   1.000
_cell.length_c   1.000
_cell.angle_alpha   90.00
_cell.angle_beta   90.00
_cell.angle_gamma   90.00
#
_symmetry.space_group_name_H-M   'P 1'
#
loop_
_entity.id
_entity.type
_entity.pdbx_description
1 polymer ?
#
loop_
_entity_poly.entity_id
_entity_poly.type
_entity_poly.pdbx_seq_one_letter_code
_entity_poly.pdbx_strand_id
1 'polypeptide(L)'
;MRRRRTTRRGRGRRALLALLVTIALADSATLAGAAVLHARRLERVSGTNAVTAPDVNAEHREGPFSTTIDYAALFSAEGHQVSSEVAWDDDWFFQDPTAYNHDLAHTCAVLSAVANAESAYYQQGSTSPAYAEHAFADLGFEEVSTTSYRYRSEVLDEVLSVLDGTDVVAYTLATKHVRSSEAGKEKLLTVVVVRGSYGSEWLSNAKIEDASDKGGDGDHLGFTLAAEEIVADLEERARTEEPGVERTYLFCGHSRGAAVATLLASYADGATHGADAIASAESVRAYGFATPNCTSAADARDARYDNIFNLLNPSDVVTMLPPATWGYQRYGRDVRLPQTGSDALTEAMRASYEASMGVPCPITEADRVMATGLVADVTARVSSLDELFSPAGLAALAQACLGVDAGQLLASHYPNTYIAWLDATAAEDLTFS
;
A
#
# COMPACT_ATOMS: atom_id res chain seq x y z
N MET A 1 23.04 -49.33 -49.04
CA MET A 1 23.59 -48.52 -47.92
C MET A 1 23.93 -47.11 -48.41
N ARG A 2 23.74 -46.10 -47.55
CA ARG A 2 24.02 -44.64 -47.71
C ARG A 2 22.98 -43.77 -48.46
N ARG A 3 21.89 -43.44 -47.77
CA ARG A 3 21.31 -42.08 -47.76
C ARG A 3 20.82 -41.76 -46.35
N ARG A 4 21.36 -40.68 -45.77
CA ARG A 4 20.84 -39.84 -44.63
C ARG A 4 22.01 -39.33 -43.78
N ARG A 5 22.72 -38.30 -44.27
CA ARG A 5 23.60 -37.44 -43.45
C ARG A 5 23.65 -36.02 -44.05
N THR A 6 22.51 -35.35 -44.19
CA THR A 6 22.50 -33.93 -44.61
C THR A 6 21.42 -33.05 -43.98
N THR A 7 20.47 -33.58 -43.20
CA THR A 7 19.36 -32.78 -42.67
C THR A 7 19.53 -32.25 -41.23
N ARG A 8 20.58 -32.66 -40.50
CA ARG A 8 20.78 -32.25 -39.09
C ARG A 8 21.49 -30.89 -38.92
N ARG A 9 22.35 -30.50 -39.87
CA ARG A 9 23.12 -29.24 -39.81
C ARG A 9 22.29 -27.97 -40.06
N GLY A 10 21.20 -28.06 -40.83
CA GLY A 10 20.33 -26.91 -41.15
C GLY A 10 19.37 -26.51 -40.03
N ARG A 11 18.87 -27.48 -39.24
CA ARG A 11 17.98 -27.20 -38.09
C ARG A 11 18.71 -26.55 -36.92
N GLY A 12 19.93 -27.00 -36.59
CA GLY A 12 20.74 -26.40 -35.52
C GLY A 12 21.15 -24.95 -35.81
N ARG A 13 21.49 -24.64 -37.08
CA ARG A 13 21.79 -23.26 -37.50
C ARG A 13 20.58 -22.33 -37.42
N ARG A 14 19.38 -22.82 -37.75
CA ARG A 14 18.13 -22.02 -37.65
C ARG A 14 17.71 -21.79 -36.20
N ALA A 15 17.88 -22.79 -35.32
CA ALA A 15 17.61 -22.64 -33.89
C ALA A 15 18.61 -21.67 -33.22
N LEU A 16 19.89 -21.75 -33.59
CA LEU A 16 20.91 -20.81 -33.10
C LEU A 16 20.68 -19.39 -33.62
N LEU A 17 20.27 -19.22 -34.88
CA LEU A 17 19.92 -17.90 -35.41
C LEU A 17 18.69 -17.32 -34.73
N ALA A 18 17.67 -18.14 -34.48
CA ALA A 18 16.48 -17.73 -33.74
C ALA A 18 16.87 -17.28 -32.32
N LEU A 19 17.66 -18.06 -31.59
CA LEU A 19 18.15 -17.71 -30.25
C LEU A 19 18.95 -16.39 -30.25
N LEU A 20 19.86 -16.20 -31.23
CA LEU A 20 20.63 -14.96 -31.34
C LEU A 20 19.77 -13.75 -31.68
N VAL A 21 18.71 -13.92 -32.49
CA VAL A 21 17.74 -12.87 -32.76
C VAL A 21 16.90 -12.57 -31.53
N THR A 22 16.49 -13.58 -30.76
CA THR A 22 15.76 -13.35 -29.49
C THR A 22 16.63 -12.64 -28.46
N ILE A 23 17.91 -13.01 -28.34
CA ILE A 23 18.86 -12.33 -27.45
C ILE A 23 19.10 -10.90 -27.93
N ALA A 24 19.31 -10.67 -29.23
CA ALA A 24 19.49 -9.32 -29.76
C ALA A 24 18.24 -8.45 -29.58
N LEU A 25 17.03 -9.01 -29.75
CA LEU A 25 15.78 -8.30 -29.49
C LEU A 25 15.57 -8.03 -28.00
N ALA A 26 15.94 -8.97 -27.13
CA ALA A 26 15.96 -8.77 -25.70
C ALA A 26 16.94 -7.64 -25.34
N ASP A 27 18.20 -7.71 -25.75
CA ASP A 27 19.21 -6.66 -25.51
C ASP A 27 18.79 -5.29 -26.07
N SER A 28 18.12 -5.26 -27.23
CA SER A 28 17.58 -4.02 -27.82
C SER A 28 16.45 -3.45 -26.97
N ALA A 29 15.56 -4.31 -26.45
CA ALA A 29 14.50 -3.90 -25.54
C ALA A 29 15.07 -3.46 -24.18
N THR A 30 16.13 -4.10 -23.69
CA THR A 30 16.84 -3.70 -22.46
C THR A 30 17.55 -2.36 -22.63
N LEU A 31 18.17 -2.10 -23.79
CA LEU A 31 18.83 -0.82 -24.11
C LEU A 31 17.82 0.31 -24.35
N ALA A 32 16.73 0.03 -25.06
CA ALA A 32 15.64 0.99 -25.25
C ALA A 32 14.97 1.31 -23.91
N GLY A 33 14.73 0.30 -23.08
CA GLY A 33 14.34 0.44 -21.68
C GLY A 33 15.32 1.36 -20.96
N ALA A 34 16.60 1.00 -20.86
CA ALA A 34 17.64 1.78 -20.19
C ALA A 34 17.73 3.24 -20.67
N ALA A 35 17.52 3.51 -21.96
CA ALA A 35 17.51 4.87 -22.50
C ALA A 35 16.28 5.67 -22.07
N VAL A 36 15.09 5.06 -22.09
CA VAL A 36 13.85 5.68 -21.57
C VAL A 36 13.98 5.91 -20.05
N LEU A 37 14.53 4.94 -19.34
CA LEU A 37 14.81 4.99 -17.90
C LEU A 37 15.81 6.12 -17.57
N HIS A 38 16.86 6.30 -18.36
CA HIS A 38 17.84 7.38 -18.20
C HIS A 38 17.23 8.77 -18.49
N ALA A 39 16.40 8.88 -19.53
CA ALA A 39 15.68 10.11 -19.84
C ALA A 39 14.73 10.54 -18.70
N ARG A 40 13.95 9.58 -18.15
CA ARG A 40 13.08 9.80 -16.99
C ARG A 40 13.83 10.25 -15.75
N ARG A 41 15.01 9.66 -15.48
CA ARG A 41 15.88 10.09 -14.38
C ARG A 41 16.34 11.54 -14.55
N LEU A 42 16.68 11.95 -15.78
CA LEU A 42 17.03 13.34 -16.07
C LEU A 42 15.84 14.29 -15.92
N GLU A 43 14.63 13.87 -16.28
CA GLU A 43 13.40 14.65 -16.04
C GLU A 43 13.14 14.86 -14.55
N ARG A 44 13.28 13.80 -13.72
CA ARG A 44 13.19 13.88 -12.25
C ARG A 44 14.19 14.88 -11.66
N VAL A 45 15.47 14.79 -12.06
CA VAL A 45 16.53 15.66 -11.53
C VAL A 45 16.40 17.10 -12.02
N SER A 46 15.90 17.31 -13.23
CA SER A 46 15.73 18.65 -13.81
C SER A 46 14.39 19.31 -13.51
N GLY A 47 13.42 18.59 -12.94
CA GLY A 47 12.07 19.08 -12.67
C GLY A 47 11.26 19.41 -13.93
N THR A 48 11.66 18.89 -15.09
CA THR A 48 10.98 19.11 -16.37
C THR A 48 9.81 18.14 -16.54
N ASN A 49 8.73 18.55 -17.23
CA ASN A 49 7.54 17.73 -17.54
C ASN A 49 6.71 17.20 -16.35
N ALA A 50 6.90 17.65 -15.10
CA ALA A 50 6.02 17.19 -14.02
C ALA A 50 4.59 17.73 -14.17
N VAL A 51 3.61 16.85 -13.96
CA VAL A 51 2.22 17.24 -13.71
C VAL A 51 2.18 18.02 -12.38
N THR A 52 1.52 19.17 -12.38
CA THR A 52 1.33 19.98 -11.17
C THR A 52 0.12 19.49 -10.39
N ALA A 53 0.22 19.51 -9.06
CA ALA A 53 -0.96 19.34 -8.21
C ALA A 53 -2.03 20.38 -8.61
N PRO A 54 -3.31 19.99 -8.62
CA PRO A 54 -4.41 20.90 -8.88
C PRO A 54 -4.58 21.89 -7.74
N ASP A 55 -5.25 22.99 -8.02
CA ASP A 55 -5.74 23.93 -7.00
C ASP A 55 -7.22 23.61 -6.75
N VAL A 56 -7.53 23.00 -5.59
CA VAL A 56 -8.89 22.62 -5.21
C VAL A 56 -9.30 23.45 -4.00
N ASN A 57 -10.38 24.22 -4.13
CA ASN A 57 -10.92 25.00 -3.02
C ASN A 57 -11.70 24.07 -2.09
N ALA A 58 -11.28 23.97 -0.83
CA ALA A 58 -12.04 23.31 0.22
C ALA A 58 -13.02 24.27 0.88
N GLU A 59 -14.24 23.79 1.16
CA GLU A 59 -15.11 24.47 2.12
C GLU A 59 -14.70 24.05 3.54
N HIS A 60 -14.63 25.01 4.46
CA HIS A 60 -14.33 24.73 5.86
C HIS A 60 -15.45 23.90 6.48
N ARG A 61 -15.12 22.75 7.08
CA ARG A 61 -16.07 21.84 7.74
C ARG A 61 -15.54 21.43 9.10
N GLU A 62 -16.33 21.64 10.16
CA GLU A 62 -16.01 21.23 11.54
C GLU A 62 -17.08 20.26 12.07
N GLY A 63 -16.69 19.40 13.01
CA GLY A 63 -17.60 18.48 13.71
C GLY A 63 -18.06 17.28 12.87
N PRO A 64 -19.10 16.56 13.32
CA PRO A 64 -19.54 15.32 12.69
C PRO A 64 -20.31 15.56 11.39
N PHE A 65 -19.92 14.89 10.31
CA PHE A 65 -20.62 14.90 9.02
C PHE A 65 -20.33 13.64 8.20
N SER A 66 -21.14 13.43 7.15
CA SER A 66 -20.83 12.48 6.07
C SER A 66 -20.56 13.20 4.75
N THR A 67 -19.80 12.57 3.87
CA THR A 67 -19.59 13.02 2.49
C THR A 67 -19.36 11.84 1.56
N THR A 68 -19.58 12.02 0.26
CA THR A 68 -19.26 11.01 -0.74
C THR A 68 -17.87 11.28 -1.31
N ILE A 69 -17.04 10.26 -1.40
CA ILE A 69 -15.71 10.32 -2.02
C ILE A 69 -15.70 9.44 -3.26
N ASP A 70 -15.24 9.99 -4.36
CA ASP A 70 -15.07 9.29 -5.63
C ASP A 70 -13.62 8.87 -5.84
N TYR A 71 -13.41 7.68 -6.41
CA TYR A 71 -12.09 7.18 -6.80
C TYR A 71 -12.19 6.11 -7.89
N ALA A 72 -11.12 5.92 -8.64
CA ALA A 72 -11.04 4.82 -9.60
C ALA A 72 -10.77 3.49 -8.87
N ALA A 73 -11.61 2.48 -9.10
CA ALA A 73 -11.37 1.13 -8.63
C ALA A 73 -10.12 0.53 -9.28
N LEU A 74 -9.19 0.09 -8.44
CA LEU A 74 -7.98 -0.59 -8.86
C LEU A 74 -8.34 -1.90 -9.60
N PHE A 75 -7.69 -2.15 -10.75
CA PHE A 75 -7.87 -3.34 -11.61
C PHE A 75 -9.26 -3.55 -12.23
N SER A 76 -10.09 -2.51 -12.32
CA SER A 76 -11.29 -2.54 -13.15
C SER A 76 -10.92 -2.36 -14.64
N ALA A 77 -11.60 -3.08 -15.53
CA ALA A 77 -11.21 -3.19 -16.95
C ALA A 77 -11.21 -1.86 -17.73
N GLU A 78 -11.79 -0.79 -17.19
CA GLU A 78 -11.89 0.53 -17.83
C GLU A 78 -11.72 1.72 -16.85
N GLY A 79 -11.16 1.50 -15.65
CA GLY A 79 -11.07 2.58 -14.64
C GLY A 79 -12.43 2.96 -14.06
N HIS A 80 -13.25 1.95 -13.75
CA HIS A 80 -14.56 2.08 -13.09
C HIS A 80 -14.45 3.02 -11.89
N GLN A 81 -15.23 4.10 -11.93
CA GLN A 81 -15.32 5.05 -10.82
C GLN A 81 -16.26 4.48 -9.77
N VAL A 82 -15.79 4.46 -8.53
CA VAL A 82 -16.54 4.08 -7.34
C VAL A 82 -16.81 5.33 -6.52
N SER A 83 -17.98 5.37 -5.91
CA SER A 83 -18.37 6.37 -4.92
C SER A 83 -18.60 5.68 -3.58
N SER A 84 -17.96 6.15 -2.53
CA SER A 84 -18.14 5.63 -1.16
C SER A 84 -18.58 6.76 -0.24
N GLU A 85 -19.60 6.51 0.59
CA GLU A 85 -19.98 7.44 1.66
C GLU A 85 -19.04 7.24 2.85
N VAL A 86 -18.43 8.31 3.34
CA VAL A 86 -17.55 8.29 4.50
C VAL A 86 -18.07 9.22 5.59
N ALA A 87 -17.80 8.85 6.84
CA ALA A 87 -18.03 9.70 8.00
C ALA A 87 -16.75 10.44 8.39
N TRP A 88 -16.91 11.60 8.98
CA TRP A 88 -15.84 12.38 9.60
C TRP A 88 -16.34 12.99 10.90
N ASP A 89 -15.53 12.94 11.95
CA ASP A 89 -15.79 13.64 13.20
C ASP A 89 -14.45 14.08 13.83
N ASP A 90 -14.33 15.38 14.08
CA ASP A 90 -13.13 15.96 14.67
C ASP A 90 -12.87 15.44 16.10
N ASP A 91 -13.91 15.05 16.84
CA ASP A 91 -13.79 14.53 18.21
C ASP A 91 -13.00 13.20 18.27
N TRP A 92 -12.90 12.45 17.16
CA TRP A 92 -12.10 11.23 17.09
C TRP A 92 -10.63 11.45 17.48
N PHE A 93 -10.09 12.65 17.22
CA PHE A 93 -8.69 13.00 17.48
C PHE A 93 -8.43 13.52 18.91
N PHE A 94 -9.48 13.60 19.72
CA PHE A 94 -9.43 13.94 21.15
C PHE A 94 -9.68 12.73 22.06
N GLN A 95 -10.02 11.59 21.49
CA GLN A 95 -10.22 10.33 22.21
C GLN A 95 -8.88 9.59 22.43
N ASP A 96 -8.94 8.43 23.10
CA ASP A 96 -7.79 7.53 23.26
C ASP A 96 -7.33 7.00 21.88
N PRO A 97 -6.05 7.19 21.48
CA PRO A 97 -5.54 6.66 20.22
C PRO A 97 -5.48 5.13 20.17
N THR A 98 -5.52 4.46 21.31
CA THR A 98 -5.57 2.99 21.44
C THR A 98 -7.01 2.45 21.46
N ALA A 99 -8.04 3.29 21.30
CA ALA A 99 -9.41 2.81 21.07
C ALA A 99 -9.65 2.63 19.56
N TYR A 100 -10.10 1.44 19.15
CA TYR A 100 -10.46 1.20 17.75
C TYR A 100 -11.70 2.01 17.38
N ASN A 101 -11.61 2.76 16.28
CA ASN A 101 -12.73 3.50 15.72
C ASN A 101 -13.05 2.94 14.33
N HIS A 102 -14.23 2.31 14.22
CA HIS A 102 -14.64 1.62 13.00
C HIS A 102 -14.94 2.58 11.85
N ASP A 103 -15.61 3.71 12.12
CA ASP A 103 -15.92 4.71 11.10
C ASP A 103 -14.65 5.38 10.58
N LEU A 104 -13.69 5.68 11.46
CA LEU A 104 -12.37 6.17 11.05
C LEU A 104 -11.60 5.13 10.24
N ALA A 105 -11.69 3.84 10.61
CA ALA A 105 -11.10 2.76 9.82
C ALA A 105 -11.73 2.68 8.42
N HIS A 106 -13.06 2.79 8.31
CA HIS A 106 -13.74 2.82 7.02
C HIS A 106 -13.28 4.01 6.16
N THR A 107 -13.25 5.22 6.73
CA THR A 107 -12.74 6.42 6.03
C THR A 107 -11.27 6.25 5.60
N CYS A 108 -10.42 5.66 6.45
CA CYS A 108 -9.03 5.36 6.09
C CYS A 108 -8.90 4.33 4.96
N ALA A 109 -9.82 3.35 4.88
CA ALA A 109 -9.82 2.37 3.80
C ALA A 109 -10.15 3.03 2.45
N VAL A 110 -11.16 3.91 2.44
CA VAL A 110 -11.54 4.71 1.27
C VAL A 110 -10.40 5.65 0.86
N LEU A 111 -9.79 6.38 1.80
CA LEU A 111 -8.64 7.24 1.51
C LEU A 111 -7.45 6.44 0.96
N SER A 112 -7.20 5.23 1.46
CA SER A 112 -6.17 4.34 0.93
C SER A 112 -6.45 3.91 -0.52
N ALA A 113 -7.72 3.71 -0.88
CA ALA A 113 -8.12 3.46 -2.26
C ALA A 113 -7.95 4.71 -3.15
N VAL A 114 -8.28 5.90 -2.63
CA VAL A 114 -8.05 7.20 -3.27
C VAL A 114 -6.56 7.41 -3.59
N ALA A 115 -5.66 7.15 -2.63
CA ALA A 115 -4.22 7.27 -2.86
C ALA A 115 -3.72 6.35 -3.99
N ASN A 116 -4.29 5.15 -4.10
CA ASN A 116 -3.99 4.26 -5.23
C ASN A 116 -4.57 4.75 -6.57
N ALA A 117 -5.73 5.40 -6.56
CA ALA A 117 -6.33 5.99 -7.75
C ALA A 117 -5.58 7.26 -8.22
N GLU A 118 -5.01 8.03 -7.29
CA GLU A 118 -4.40 9.33 -7.54
C GLU A 118 -3.26 9.29 -8.56
N SER A 119 -2.47 8.23 -8.61
CA SER A 119 -1.37 8.19 -9.59
C SER A 119 -1.85 8.28 -11.03
N ALA A 120 -3.11 7.92 -11.32
CA ALA A 120 -3.65 8.08 -12.66
C ALA A 120 -3.67 9.55 -13.09
N TYR A 121 -3.91 10.51 -12.19
CA TYR A 121 -3.84 11.95 -12.49
C TYR A 121 -2.43 12.38 -12.91
N TYR A 122 -1.41 11.82 -12.25
CA TYR A 122 0.00 12.16 -12.47
C TYR A 122 0.65 11.47 -13.68
N GLN A 123 -0.10 10.68 -14.46
CA GLN A 123 0.37 10.10 -15.73
C GLN A 123 0.32 11.13 -16.86
N GLN A 124 1.33 11.13 -17.73
CA GLN A 124 1.40 12.08 -18.84
C GLN A 124 0.20 11.93 -19.80
N GLY A 125 -0.51 13.05 -20.01
CA GLY A 125 -1.68 13.08 -20.89
C GLY A 125 -2.95 12.44 -20.31
N SER A 126 -2.96 12.11 -19.02
CA SER A 126 -4.14 11.59 -18.33
C SER A 126 -5.24 12.64 -18.24
N THR A 127 -6.49 12.16 -18.27
CA THR A 127 -7.69 12.94 -17.96
C THR A 127 -8.36 12.48 -16.67
N SER A 128 -7.68 11.64 -15.89
CA SER A 128 -8.20 11.17 -14.61
C SER A 128 -8.36 12.34 -13.65
N PRO A 129 -9.40 12.36 -12.80
CA PRO A 129 -9.51 13.35 -11.72
C PRO A 129 -8.36 13.21 -10.71
N ALA A 130 -8.04 14.32 -10.04
CA ALA A 130 -7.16 14.36 -8.88
C ALA A 130 -7.96 13.98 -7.62
N TYR A 131 -8.19 12.67 -7.47
CA TYR A 131 -9.08 12.10 -6.46
C TYR A 131 -8.65 12.46 -5.04
N ALA A 132 -7.35 12.52 -4.74
CA ALA A 132 -6.87 12.83 -3.39
C ALA A 132 -7.21 14.25 -2.98
N GLU A 133 -6.95 15.24 -3.84
CA GLU A 133 -7.21 16.65 -3.57
C GLU A 133 -8.72 16.91 -3.47
N HIS A 134 -9.53 16.28 -4.31
CA HIS A 134 -10.98 16.35 -4.19
C HIS A 134 -11.49 15.71 -2.90
N ALA A 135 -11.04 14.50 -2.56
CA ALA A 135 -11.45 13.80 -1.35
C ALA A 135 -11.13 14.60 -0.08
N PHE A 136 -9.91 15.14 0.02
CA PHE A 136 -9.51 15.94 1.17
C PHE A 136 -10.20 17.31 1.21
N ALA A 137 -10.48 17.93 0.06
CA ALA A 137 -11.28 19.14 0.01
C ALA A 137 -12.72 18.89 0.51
N ASP A 138 -13.34 17.77 0.12
CA ASP A 138 -14.69 17.39 0.58
C ASP A 138 -14.73 17.08 2.08
N LEU A 139 -13.62 16.60 2.65
CA LEU A 139 -13.42 16.42 4.10
C LEU A 139 -13.07 17.72 4.84
N GLY A 140 -12.94 18.84 4.11
CA GLY A 140 -12.66 20.16 4.69
C GLY A 140 -11.23 20.33 5.17
N PHE A 141 -10.26 19.70 4.51
CA PHE A 141 -8.83 19.92 4.77
C PHE A 141 -8.36 21.23 4.13
N GLU A 142 -7.46 21.92 4.82
CA GLU A 142 -7.02 23.27 4.48
C GLU A 142 -5.85 23.25 3.48
N GLU A 143 -4.95 22.28 3.64
CA GLU A 143 -3.82 22.05 2.75
C GLU A 143 -3.79 20.59 2.33
N VAL A 144 -3.51 20.34 1.05
CA VAL A 144 -3.29 19.00 0.51
C VAL A 144 -2.05 19.03 -0.38
N SER A 145 -1.11 18.12 -0.13
CA SER A 145 0.10 17.92 -0.92
C SER A 145 0.19 16.49 -1.43
N THR A 146 0.14 16.39 -2.74
CA THR A 146 0.31 15.19 -3.58
C THR A 146 1.58 15.30 -4.43
N THR A 147 2.47 16.23 -4.09
CA THR A 147 3.73 16.48 -4.81
C THR A 147 4.58 15.21 -4.95
N SER A 148 4.52 14.30 -3.98
CA SER A 148 5.25 13.02 -4.01
C SER A 148 4.87 12.12 -5.20
N TYR A 149 3.66 12.26 -5.77
CA TYR A 149 3.21 11.49 -6.93
C TYR A 149 3.88 11.94 -8.23
N ARG A 150 4.48 13.13 -8.25
CA ARG A 150 5.22 13.66 -9.41
C ARG A 150 6.37 12.72 -9.73
N TYR A 151 6.38 12.18 -10.96
CA TYR A 151 7.38 11.24 -11.46
C TYR A 151 7.41 9.85 -10.80
N ARG A 152 6.38 9.48 -10.04
CA ARG A 152 6.28 8.18 -9.35
C ARG A 152 5.05 7.38 -9.77
N SER A 153 4.38 7.83 -10.83
CA SER A 153 3.01 7.44 -11.18
C SER A 153 2.91 6.68 -12.51
N GLU A 154 4.05 6.37 -13.11
CA GLU A 154 4.10 5.61 -14.35
C GLU A 154 4.70 4.23 -14.15
N VAL A 155 4.25 3.27 -14.97
CA VAL A 155 4.66 1.86 -14.87
C VAL A 155 6.19 1.70 -14.93
N LEU A 156 6.87 2.54 -15.70
CA LEU A 156 8.35 2.53 -15.81
C LEU A 156 9.04 3.11 -14.56
N ASP A 157 8.36 3.96 -13.80
CA ASP A 157 8.90 4.58 -12.59
C ASP A 157 8.98 3.59 -11.42
N GLU A 158 8.06 2.61 -11.37
CA GLU A 158 8.10 1.50 -10.41
C GLU A 158 9.19 0.47 -10.78
N VAL A 159 9.35 0.14 -12.06
CA VAL A 159 10.45 -0.73 -12.54
C VAL A 159 11.83 -0.11 -12.25
N LEU A 160 11.97 1.23 -12.31
CA LEU A 160 13.18 1.94 -11.89
C LEU A 160 13.49 1.76 -10.40
N SER A 161 12.48 1.93 -9.54
CA SER A 161 12.64 1.86 -8.08
C SER A 161 13.14 0.49 -7.61
N VAL A 162 12.69 -0.58 -8.28
CA VAL A 162 13.11 -1.97 -8.03
C VAL A 162 14.55 -2.22 -8.50
N LEU A 163 15.00 -1.57 -9.57
CA LEU A 163 16.34 -1.77 -10.15
C LEU A 163 17.43 -0.94 -9.45
N ASP A 164 17.09 0.27 -8.99
CA ASP A 164 18.03 1.20 -8.35
C ASP A 164 18.09 1.05 -6.82
N GLY A 165 17.25 0.18 -6.22
CA GLY A 165 17.19 -0.02 -4.77
C GLY A 165 16.62 1.17 -3.99
N THR A 166 16.07 2.16 -4.70
CA THR A 166 15.38 3.32 -4.14
C THR A 166 13.87 3.08 -4.28
N ASP A 167 13.32 2.23 -3.40
CA ASP A 167 11.88 1.98 -3.31
C ASP A 167 11.20 3.24 -2.76
N VAL A 168 10.82 4.16 -3.64
CA VAL A 168 10.20 5.43 -3.26
C VAL A 168 8.69 5.33 -3.43
N VAL A 169 7.96 5.40 -2.32
CA VAL A 169 6.50 5.42 -2.32
C VAL A 169 5.95 6.82 -2.60
N ALA A 170 4.80 6.89 -3.25
CA ALA A 170 4.00 8.11 -3.30
C ALA A 170 3.08 8.15 -2.08
N TYR A 171 2.73 9.35 -1.64
CA TYR A 171 1.91 9.60 -0.46
C TYR A 171 1.21 10.96 -0.54
N THR A 172 0.02 11.05 0.03
CA THR A 172 -0.71 12.30 0.20
C THR A 172 -0.51 12.81 1.61
N LEU A 173 -0.20 14.09 1.78
CA LEU A 173 -0.22 14.80 3.05
C LEU A 173 -1.38 15.78 3.05
N ALA A 174 -2.18 15.82 4.10
CA ALA A 174 -3.23 16.82 4.25
C ALA A 174 -3.30 17.33 5.68
N THR A 175 -3.52 18.63 5.86
CA THR A 175 -3.62 19.27 7.18
C THR A 175 -4.99 19.92 7.40
N LYS A 176 -5.47 19.82 8.64
CA LYS A 176 -6.75 20.39 9.09
C LYS A 176 -6.67 20.75 10.55
N HIS A 177 -7.16 21.92 10.93
CA HIS A 177 -7.42 22.23 12.32
C HIS A 177 -8.69 21.51 12.78
N VAL A 178 -8.54 20.62 13.75
CA VAL A 178 -9.67 19.89 14.35
C VAL A 178 -9.99 20.50 15.71
N ARG A 179 -11.28 20.64 16.02
CA ARG A 179 -11.75 21.25 17.27
C ARG A 179 -12.66 20.30 18.03
N SER A 180 -12.37 20.11 19.32
CA SER A 180 -13.22 19.31 20.20
C SER A 180 -14.56 19.99 20.46
N SER A 181 -15.65 19.24 20.35
CA SER A 181 -17.00 19.75 20.61
C SER A 181 -17.27 20.09 22.08
N GLU A 182 -16.64 19.36 23.01
CA GLU A 182 -16.85 19.55 24.46
C GLU A 182 -15.85 20.53 25.09
N ALA A 183 -14.57 20.46 24.68
CA ALA A 183 -13.50 21.23 25.33
C ALA A 183 -13.16 22.53 24.59
N GLY A 184 -13.58 22.68 23.33
CA GLY A 184 -13.14 23.77 22.45
C GLY A 184 -11.63 23.78 22.19
N LYS A 185 -10.93 22.70 22.57
CA LYS A 185 -9.50 22.50 22.36
C LYS A 185 -9.26 22.29 20.86
N GLU A 186 -8.18 22.87 20.33
CA GLU A 186 -7.78 22.73 18.94
C GLU A 186 -6.49 21.93 18.82
N LYS A 187 -6.40 21.13 17.77
CA LYS A 187 -5.17 20.45 17.35
C LYS A 187 -4.98 20.63 15.86
N LEU A 188 -3.74 20.62 15.41
CA LEU A 188 -3.42 20.45 14.00
C LEU A 188 -3.33 18.95 13.70
N LEU A 189 -4.29 18.46 12.93
CA LEU A 189 -4.27 17.12 12.38
C LEU A 189 -3.49 17.12 11.06
N THR A 190 -2.51 16.23 10.97
CA THR A 190 -1.86 15.88 9.70
C THR A 190 -2.21 14.43 9.34
N VAL A 191 -2.89 14.25 8.23
CA VAL A 191 -3.19 12.94 7.66
C VAL A 191 -2.14 12.61 6.60
N VAL A 192 -1.59 11.41 6.67
CA VAL A 192 -0.68 10.86 5.68
C VAL A 192 -1.29 9.58 5.11
N VAL A 193 -1.55 9.58 3.81
CA VAL A 193 -2.07 8.40 3.10
C VAL A 193 -0.99 7.89 2.16
N VAL A 194 -0.44 6.71 2.47
CA VAL A 194 0.66 6.13 1.69
C VAL A 194 0.11 5.19 0.62
N ARG A 195 0.56 5.38 -0.62
CA ARG A 195 0.15 4.57 -1.78
C ARG A 195 0.72 3.16 -1.70
N GLY A 196 -0.10 2.18 -2.11
CA GLY A 196 0.33 0.81 -2.39
C GLY A 196 1.11 0.65 -3.71
N SER A 197 1.10 -0.57 -4.26
CA SER A 197 1.76 -0.95 -5.53
C SER A 197 0.75 -1.33 -6.62
N TYR A 198 1.12 -1.18 -7.89
CA TYR A 198 0.31 -1.62 -9.03
C TYR A 198 0.59 -3.10 -9.41
N GLY A 199 -0.19 -4.04 -8.87
CA GLY A 199 -0.38 -5.36 -9.50
C GLY A 199 0.58 -6.47 -9.05
N SER A 200 1.05 -7.30 -9.98
CA SER A 200 1.81 -8.55 -9.75
C SER A 200 3.22 -8.37 -9.13
N GLU A 201 3.58 -7.13 -8.78
CA GLU A 201 4.91 -6.73 -8.28
C GLU A 201 5.04 -6.88 -6.75
N TRP A 202 4.01 -7.37 -6.06
CA TRP A 202 4.09 -7.71 -4.63
C TRP A 202 5.23 -8.70 -4.31
N LEU A 203 5.63 -9.53 -5.29
CA LEU A 203 6.75 -10.45 -5.18
C LEU A 203 8.11 -9.74 -5.18
N SER A 204 8.30 -8.71 -6.02
CA SER A 204 9.57 -7.96 -6.08
C SER A 204 9.78 -7.06 -4.87
N ASN A 205 8.69 -6.69 -4.20
CA ASN A 205 8.69 -5.81 -3.04
C ASN A 205 9.08 -6.49 -1.73
N ALA A 206 9.30 -7.81 -1.69
CA ALA A 206 9.69 -8.50 -0.46
C ALA A 206 11.22 -8.55 -0.24
N LYS A 207 12.02 -7.82 -1.03
CA LYS A 207 13.49 -7.82 -0.91
C LYS A 207 13.92 -7.07 0.36
N ILE A 208 14.12 -7.83 1.43
CA ILE A 208 14.80 -7.41 2.66
C ILE A 208 16.28 -7.76 2.49
N GLU A 209 17.19 -6.79 2.51
CA GLU A 209 18.64 -7.05 2.52
C GLU A 209 19.25 -6.71 3.89
N ASP A 210 20.08 -7.64 4.36
CA ASP A 210 21.09 -7.59 5.43
C ASP A 210 20.65 -7.18 6.85
N ALA A 211 20.17 -8.18 7.60
CA ALA A 211 20.36 -8.27 9.05
C ALA A 211 21.82 -8.66 9.44
N SER A 212 22.81 -8.34 8.59
CA SER A 212 24.21 -8.60 8.87
C SER A 212 25.07 -7.35 8.64
N ASP A 213 25.69 -6.89 9.73
CA ASP A 213 26.69 -5.83 9.80
C ASP A 213 26.24 -4.36 9.60
N LYS A 214 25.34 -3.91 10.47
CA LYS A 214 25.51 -2.78 11.43
C LYS A 214 24.18 -2.55 12.14
N GLY A 215 24.18 -2.52 13.48
CA GLY A 215 22.94 -2.53 14.28
C GLY A 215 21.88 -1.50 13.83
N GLY A 216 20.63 -1.95 13.70
CA GLY A 216 19.45 -1.12 13.45
C GLY A 216 18.19 -1.96 13.14
N ASP A 217 17.36 -2.17 14.16
CA ASP A 217 15.90 -2.46 14.24
C ASP A 217 15.18 -3.52 13.37
N GLY A 218 15.80 -4.18 12.38
CA GLY A 218 15.21 -5.38 11.74
C GLY A 218 13.97 -5.14 10.86
N ASP A 219 13.74 -3.90 10.43
CA ASP A 219 12.67 -3.48 9.51
C ASP A 219 13.04 -3.66 8.03
N HIS A 220 12.03 -3.66 7.15
CA HIS A 220 12.24 -3.75 5.70
C HIS A 220 12.84 -2.45 5.13
N LEU A 221 14.08 -2.48 4.63
CA LEU A 221 14.83 -1.31 4.14
C LEU A 221 14.05 -0.42 3.17
N GLY A 222 13.34 -0.98 2.19
CA GLY A 222 12.51 -0.20 1.27
C GLY A 222 11.40 0.59 1.97
N PHE A 223 10.79 0.03 3.02
CA PHE A 223 9.77 0.72 3.81
C PHE A 223 10.40 1.74 4.74
N THR A 224 11.58 1.46 5.31
CA THR A 224 12.37 2.40 6.11
C THR A 224 12.72 3.64 5.31
N LEU A 225 13.29 3.50 4.11
CA LEU A 225 13.66 4.64 3.25
C LEU A 225 12.44 5.47 2.86
N ALA A 226 11.33 4.81 2.52
CA ALA A 226 10.05 5.45 2.25
C ALA A 226 9.50 6.22 3.46
N ALA A 227 9.58 5.63 4.66
CA ALA A 227 9.17 6.27 5.90
C ALA A 227 10.07 7.47 6.24
N GLU A 228 11.39 7.35 6.09
CA GLU A 228 12.36 8.43 6.33
C GLU A 228 12.12 9.65 5.43
N GLU A 229 11.72 9.45 4.17
CA GLU A 229 11.34 10.55 3.28
C GLU A 229 10.12 11.31 3.79
N ILE A 230 9.08 10.58 4.19
CA ILE A 230 7.85 11.17 4.74
C ILE A 230 8.15 11.90 6.06
N VAL A 231 8.99 11.30 6.90
CA VAL A 231 9.47 11.91 8.15
C VAL A 231 10.13 13.26 7.88
N ALA A 232 11.02 13.35 6.89
CA ALA A 232 11.69 14.60 6.54
C ALA A 232 10.72 15.69 6.05
N ASP A 233 9.68 15.31 5.29
CA ASP A 233 8.61 16.23 4.85
C ASP A 233 7.80 16.74 6.06
N LEU A 234 7.44 15.85 6.99
CA LEU A 234 6.75 16.21 8.22
C LEU A 234 7.59 17.13 9.12
N GLU A 235 8.92 16.93 9.19
CA GLU A 235 9.82 17.83 9.92
C GLU A 235 9.94 19.22 9.30
N GLU A 236 9.99 19.31 7.96
CA GLU A 236 9.99 20.61 7.28
C GLU A 236 8.69 21.37 7.55
N ARG A 237 7.55 20.67 7.46
CA ARG A 237 6.23 21.25 7.76
C ARG A 237 6.15 21.73 9.20
N ALA A 238 6.54 20.90 10.16
CA ALA A 238 6.54 21.24 11.58
C ALA A 238 7.43 22.45 11.91
N ARG A 239 8.51 22.70 11.14
CA ARG A 239 9.35 23.91 11.29
C ARG A 239 8.67 25.20 10.84
N THR A 240 7.67 25.11 9.97
CA THR A 240 6.92 26.26 9.46
C THR A 240 5.63 26.54 10.22
N GLU A 241 5.21 25.62 11.10
CA GLU A 241 4.02 25.75 11.94
C GLU A 241 4.18 26.81 13.05
N GLU A 242 3.04 27.32 13.53
CA GLU A 242 3.02 28.25 14.65
C GLU A 242 3.48 27.57 15.96
N PRO A 243 4.35 28.23 16.76
CA PRO A 243 4.77 27.68 18.04
C PRO A 243 3.60 27.46 19.00
N GLY A 244 3.54 26.27 19.61
CA GLY A 244 2.53 25.94 20.63
C GLY A 244 1.25 25.28 20.11
N VAL A 245 1.16 25.03 18.80
CA VAL A 245 0.10 24.18 18.23
C VAL A 245 0.34 22.73 18.63
N GLU A 246 -0.68 22.09 19.20
CA GLU A 246 -0.64 20.65 19.48
C GLU A 246 -0.87 19.86 18.19
N ARG A 247 0.04 18.92 17.90
CA ARG A 247 0.00 18.10 16.69
C ARG A 247 -0.58 16.73 16.97
N THR A 248 -1.35 16.21 16.03
CA THR A 248 -1.75 14.82 15.97
C THR A 248 -1.59 14.27 14.55
N TYR A 249 -1.18 13.01 14.43
CA TYR A 249 -1.00 12.36 13.14
C TYR A 249 -1.97 11.19 12.95
N LEU A 250 -2.44 11.04 11.71
CA LEU A 250 -3.16 9.86 11.24
C LEU A 250 -2.43 9.29 10.03
N PHE A 251 -1.94 8.06 10.15
CA PHE A 251 -1.29 7.34 9.07
C PHE A 251 -2.23 6.26 8.52
N CYS A 252 -2.43 6.21 7.22
CA CYS A 252 -3.14 5.09 6.61
C CYS A 252 -2.58 4.70 5.25
N GLY A 253 -2.91 3.50 4.82
CA GLY A 253 -2.48 2.97 3.53
C GLY A 253 -2.96 1.54 3.32
N HIS A 254 -2.85 1.08 2.08
CA HIS A 254 -3.20 -0.28 1.66
C HIS A 254 -1.95 -1.03 1.16
N SER A 255 -1.83 -2.32 1.51
CA SER A 255 -0.74 -3.20 1.05
C SER A 255 0.65 -2.66 1.44
N ARG A 256 1.52 -2.38 0.45
CA ARG A 256 2.81 -1.70 0.67
C ARG A 256 2.65 -0.38 1.42
N GLY A 257 1.61 0.40 1.09
CA GLY A 257 1.35 1.66 1.76
C GLY A 257 1.00 1.47 3.24
N ALA A 258 0.29 0.39 3.58
CA ALA A 258 0.00 0.03 4.96
C ALA A 258 1.28 -0.29 5.74
N ALA A 259 2.22 -1.01 5.14
CA ALA A 259 3.50 -1.34 5.77
C ALA A 259 4.28 -0.06 6.15
N VAL A 260 4.38 0.90 5.24
CA VAL A 260 5.04 2.19 5.50
C VAL A 260 4.26 3.01 6.53
N ALA A 261 2.93 3.10 6.43
CA ALA A 261 2.09 3.85 7.38
C ALA A 261 2.23 3.33 8.82
N THR A 262 2.25 2.01 9.00
CA THR A 262 2.42 1.38 10.32
C THR A 262 3.84 1.56 10.87
N LEU A 263 4.85 1.59 10.00
CA LEU A 263 6.24 1.89 10.37
C LEU A 263 6.41 3.36 10.79
N LEU A 264 5.75 4.30 10.10
CA LEU A 264 5.74 5.71 10.49
C LEU A 264 5.16 5.92 11.90
N ALA A 265 4.07 5.23 12.20
CA ALA A 265 3.50 5.25 13.53
C ALA A 265 4.43 4.61 14.57
N SER A 266 5.09 3.49 14.24
CA SER A 266 6.02 2.87 15.18
C SER A 266 7.25 3.75 15.47
N TYR A 267 7.68 4.59 14.52
CA TYR A 267 8.73 5.58 14.76
C TYR A 267 8.31 6.68 15.74
N ALA A 268 7.04 7.07 15.72
CA ALA A 268 6.47 7.99 16.71
C ALA A 268 6.56 7.42 18.14
N ASP A 269 6.20 6.14 18.29
CA ASP A 269 6.02 5.50 19.61
C ASP A 269 7.29 4.81 20.15
N GLY A 270 8.28 4.54 19.28
CA GLY A 270 9.51 3.80 19.60
C GLY A 270 10.77 4.65 19.81
N ALA A 271 10.81 5.89 19.29
CA ALA A 271 11.86 6.90 19.50
C ALA A 271 13.34 6.45 19.38
N THR A 272 13.67 5.34 18.71
CA THR A 272 15.04 5.01 18.26
C THR A 272 15.36 5.55 16.85
N HIS A 273 14.33 5.95 16.09
CA HIS A 273 14.44 6.53 14.74
C HIS A 273 13.50 7.73 14.51
N GLY A 274 12.80 8.20 15.54
CA GLY A 274 11.78 9.24 15.45
C GLY A 274 12.37 10.65 15.36
N ALA A 275 12.10 11.32 14.24
CA ALA A 275 12.22 12.75 14.04
C ALA A 275 11.52 13.59 15.12
N ASP A 276 12.05 14.78 15.41
CA ASP A 276 11.52 15.69 16.45
C ASP A 276 10.04 16.02 16.22
N ALA A 277 9.57 16.09 14.97
CA ALA A 277 8.20 16.44 14.64
C ALA A 277 7.18 15.37 15.04
N ILE A 278 7.42 14.10 14.67
CA ILE A 278 6.51 12.99 14.97
C ILE A 278 6.62 12.60 16.45
N ALA A 279 7.86 12.59 16.99
CA ALA A 279 8.09 12.28 18.40
C ALA A 279 7.50 13.34 19.37
N SER A 280 7.24 14.57 18.88
CA SER A 280 6.59 15.64 19.67
C SER A 280 5.07 15.70 19.50
N ALA A 281 4.47 14.78 18.73
CA ALA A 281 3.02 14.70 18.58
C ALA A 281 2.34 14.35 19.92
N GLU A 282 1.16 14.92 20.16
CA GLU A 282 0.34 14.56 21.32
C GLU A 282 -0.28 13.17 21.15
N SER A 283 -0.68 12.82 19.93
CA SER A 283 -1.16 11.48 19.60
C SER A 283 -0.89 11.09 18.17
N VAL A 284 -0.70 9.79 17.96
CA VAL A 284 -0.57 9.17 16.65
C VAL A 284 -1.56 8.02 16.55
N ARG A 285 -2.18 7.84 15.39
CA ARG A 285 -3.03 6.69 15.05
C ARG A 285 -2.60 6.14 13.69
N ALA A 286 -2.70 4.84 13.51
CA ALA A 286 -2.53 4.25 12.20
C ALA A 286 -3.59 3.19 11.87
N TYR A 287 -4.06 3.22 10.63
CA TYR A 287 -4.96 2.22 10.05
C TYR A 287 -4.35 1.66 8.77
N GLY A 288 -3.81 0.45 8.85
CA GLY A 288 -3.28 -0.28 7.71
C GLY A 288 -4.29 -1.30 7.20
N PHE A 289 -4.41 -1.45 5.88
CA PHE A 289 -5.26 -2.44 5.24
C PHE A 289 -4.42 -3.39 4.40
N ALA A 290 -4.70 -4.68 4.45
CA ALA A 290 -3.90 -5.69 3.75
C ALA A 290 -2.39 -5.62 4.10
N THR A 291 -2.07 -5.24 5.34
CA THR A 291 -0.69 -5.00 5.75
C THR A 291 0.12 -6.31 5.65
N PRO A 292 1.21 -6.37 4.86
CA PRO A 292 2.12 -7.51 4.88
C PRO A 292 2.87 -7.57 6.21
N ASN A 293 3.53 -8.68 6.51
CA ASN A 293 4.50 -8.69 7.61
C ASN A 293 5.70 -7.83 7.21
N CYS A 294 5.96 -6.74 7.92
CA CYS A 294 6.90 -5.69 7.50
C CYS A 294 8.14 -5.56 8.40
N THR A 295 8.20 -6.28 9.53
CA THR A 295 9.30 -6.17 10.49
C THR A 295 9.67 -7.53 11.08
N SER A 296 10.91 -7.67 11.53
CA SER A 296 11.39 -8.78 12.36
C SER A 296 11.70 -8.35 13.81
N ALA A 297 11.40 -7.09 14.16
CA ALA A 297 11.62 -6.54 15.50
C ALA A 297 10.86 -7.34 16.55
N ALA A 298 11.54 -7.77 17.61
CA ALA A 298 10.96 -8.66 18.63
C ALA A 298 9.87 -7.98 19.48
N ASP A 299 9.91 -6.66 19.58
CA ASP A 299 9.01 -5.80 20.34
C ASP A 299 7.88 -5.19 19.47
N ALA A 300 7.70 -5.64 18.23
CA ALA A 300 6.69 -5.09 17.32
C ALA A 300 5.25 -5.19 17.86
N ARG A 301 5.00 -6.06 18.85
CA ARG A 301 3.69 -6.25 19.51
C ARG A 301 3.62 -5.63 20.91
N ASP A 302 4.57 -4.78 21.28
CA ASP A 302 4.52 -4.05 22.54
C ASP A 302 3.32 -3.10 22.60
N ALA A 303 2.74 -2.93 23.80
CA ALA A 303 1.56 -2.10 24.03
C ALA A 303 1.72 -0.62 23.61
N ARG A 304 2.97 -0.15 23.45
CA ARG A 304 3.25 1.21 22.92
C ARG A 304 2.76 1.38 21.48
N TYR A 305 2.54 0.29 20.75
CA TYR A 305 2.04 0.28 19.38
C TYR A 305 0.54 -0.04 19.28
N ASP A 306 -0.21 -0.04 20.40
CA ASP A 306 -1.64 -0.38 20.40
C ASP A 306 -2.50 0.63 19.63
N ASN A 307 -1.99 1.82 19.30
CA ASN A 307 -2.59 2.82 18.41
C ASN A 307 -2.49 2.49 16.91
N ILE A 308 -1.82 1.39 16.54
CA ILE A 308 -1.68 0.90 15.17
C ILE A 308 -2.63 -0.28 14.96
N PHE A 309 -3.55 -0.15 14.01
CA PHE A 309 -4.55 -1.15 13.67
C PHE A 309 -4.32 -1.69 12.25
N ASN A 310 -4.01 -2.99 12.14
CA ASN A 310 -3.84 -3.66 10.86
C ASN A 310 -5.09 -4.48 10.53
N LEU A 311 -5.90 -4.01 9.59
CA LEU A 311 -7.06 -4.73 9.12
C LEU A 311 -6.66 -5.81 8.11
N LEU A 312 -7.02 -7.06 8.42
CA LEU A 312 -6.58 -8.24 7.68
C LEU A 312 -7.78 -9.04 7.19
N ASN A 313 -7.86 -9.23 5.88
CA ASN A 313 -8.77 -10.23 5.31
C ASN A 313 -8.14 -11.63 5.45
N PRO A 314 -8.79 -12.61 6.11
CA PRO A 314 -8.25 -13.97 6.26
C PRO A 314 -7.95 -14.71 4.95
N SER A 315 -8.52 -14.25 3.84
CA SER A 315 -8.32 -14.81 2.50
C SER A 315 -7.24 -14.08 1.69
N ASP A 316 -6.67 -13.00 2.24
CA ASP A 316 -5.63 -12.21 1.57
C ASP A 316 -4.24 -12.76 1.87
N VAL A 317 -3.60 -13.31 0.83
CA VAL A 317 -2.26 -13.89 0.90
C VAL A 317 -1.19 -12.90 1.33
N VAL A 318 -1.34 -11.60 1.01
CA VAL A 318 -0.31 -10.59 1.28
C VAL A 318 -0.15 -10.40 2.79
N THR A 319 -1.23 -10.49 3.55
CA THR A 319 -1.20 -10.42 5.02
C THR A 319 -0.47 -11.59 5.68
N MET A 320 -0.18 -12.65 4.92
CA MET A 320 0.51 -13.84 5.38
C MET A 320 1.99 -13.83 4.99
N LEU A 321 2.44 -12.82 4.25
CA LEU A 321 3.78 -12.74 3.66
C LEU A 321 4.54 -11.49 4.11
N PRO A 322 5.87 -11.59 4.29
CA PRO A 322 6.62 -12.82 4.48
C PRO A 322 6.07 -13.66 5.65
N PRO A 323 6.19 -15.00 5.63
CA PRO A 323 5.60 -15.87 6.65
C PRO A 323 6.13 -15.59 8.06
N ALA A 324 5.24 -15.62 9.05
CA ALA A 324 5.62 -15.49 10.46
C ALA A 324 6.59 -16.59 10.94
N THR A 325 6.57 -17.76 10.30
CA THR A 325 7.53 -18.84 10.55
C THR A 325 8.97 -18.47 10.21
N TRP A 326 9.19 -17.42 9.41
CA TRP A 326 10.51 -16.87 9.12
C TRP A 326 10.90 -15.74 10.09
N GLY A 327 10.09 -15.46 11.11
CA GLY A 327 10.36 -14.43 12.12
C GLY A 327 9.77 -13.05 11.80
N TYR A 328 8.96 -12.93 10.74
CA TYR A 328 8.34 -11.66 10.36
C TYR A 328 6.98 -11.44 11.01
N GLN A 329 6.69 -10.18 11.32
CA GLN A 329 5.42 -9.72 11.90
C GLN A 329 5.13 -8.27 11.48
N ARG A 330 4.17 -7.64 12.17
CA ARG A 330 3.76 -6.24 11.97
C ARG A 330 3.78 -5.50 13.30
N TYR A 331 3.94 -4.19 13.25
CA TYR A 331 3.74 -3.33 14.40
C TYR A 331 2.25 -3.23 14.78
N GLY A 332 1.96 -3.23 16.08
CA GLY A 332 0.62 -2.97 16.63
C GLY A 332 -0.32 -4.16 16.64
N ARG A 333 -1.62 -3.89 16.52
CA ARG A 333 -2.69 -4.90 16.67
C ARG A 333 -3.21 -5.37 15.33
N ASP A 334 -3.45 -6.68 15.21
CA ASP A 334 -4.11 -7.26 14.06
C ASP A 334 -5.64 -7.24 14.31
N VAL A 335 -6.40 -6.66 13.38
CA VAL A 335 -7.86 -6.61 13.36
C VAL A 335 -8.35 -7.47 12.20
N ARG A 336 -8.81 -8.68 12.49
CA ARG A 336 -9.24 -9.63 11.45
C ARG A 336 -10.69 -9.39 11.07
N LEU A 337 -10.90 -9.23 9.76
CA LEU A 337 -12.21 -9.24 9.13
C LEU A 337 -12.80 -10.66 9.19
N PRO A 338 -14.14 -10.82 9.07
CA PRO A 338 -14.76 -12.12 9.02
C PRO A 338 -14.25 -12.98 7.85
N GLN A 339 -14.32 -14.30 8.01
CA GLN A 339 -14.02 -15.22 6.93
C GLN A 339 -15.24 -15.34 6.00
N THR A 340 -15.03 -15.20 4.69
CA THR A 340 -16.07 -15.46 3.68
C THR A 340 -16.70 -16.84 3.86
N GLY A 341 -18.03 -16.88 3.95
CA GLY A 341 -18.81 -18.10 4.08
C GLY A 341 -20.18 -17.99 3.42
N SER A 342 -21.20 -18.54 4.10
CA SER A 342 -22.61 -18.52 3.69
C SER A 342 -23.50 -17.80 4.72
N ASP A 343 -22.89 -17.00 5.59
CA ASP A 343 -23.58 -16.21 6.61
C ASP A 343 -24.07 -14.86 6.10
N ALA A 344 -24.86 -14.17 6.93
CA ALA A 344 -25.46 -12.89 6.60
C ALA A 344 -24.42 -11.78 6.40
N LEU A 345 -23.30 -11.82 7.14
CA LEU A 345 -22.21 -10.85 6.98
C LEU A 345 -21.55 -10.98 5.61
N THR A 346 -21.31 -12.21 5.16
CA THR A 346 -20.77 -12.47 3.83
C THR A 346 -21.72 -11.97 2.74
N GLU A 347 -23.03 -12.19 2.90
CA GLU A 347 -24.03 -11.69 1.95
C GLU A 347 -24.06 -10.16 1.92
N ALA A 348 -24.01 -9.51 3.08
CA ALA A 348 -23.96 -8.04 3.18
C ALA A 348 -22.70 -7.47 2.52
N MET A 349 -21.53 -8.08 2.74
CA MET A 349 -20.28 -7.68 2.09
C MET A 349 -20.36 -7.85 0.58
N ARG A 350 -20.92 -8.97 0.09
CA ARG A 350 -21.11 -9.18 -1.36
C ARG A 350 -22.06 -8.14 -1.96
N ALA A 351 -23.13 -7.79 -1.25
CA ALA A 351 -24.07 -6.77 -1.68
C ALA A 351 -23.43 -5.37 -1.74
N SER A 352 -22.62 -4.99 -0.74
CA SER A 352 -21.85 -3.74 -0.79
C SER A 352 -20.88 -3.73 -1.98
N TYR A 353 -20.12 -4.82 -2.17
CA TYR A 353 -19.18 -4.93 -3.28
C TYR A 353 -19.89 -4.82 -4.63
N GLU A 354 -21.00 -5.53 -4.83
CA GLU A 354 -21.76 -5.47 -6.08
C GLU A 354 -22.37 -4.08 -6.33
N ALA A 355 -22.86 -3.42 -5.28
CA ALA A 355 -23.39 -2.07 -5.38
C ALA A 355 -22.32 -1.05 -5.81
N SER A 356 -21.10 -1.16 -5.30
CA SER A 356 -19.99 -0.25 -5.62
C SER A 356 -19.31 -0.58 -6.95
N MET A 357 -19.06 -1.86 -7.21
CA MET A 357 -18.29 -2.34 -8.37
C MET A 357 -19.13 -2.63 -9.61
N GLY A 358 -20.46 -2.73 -9.47
CA GLY A 358 -21.37 -3.09 -10.56
C GLY A 358 -21.23 -4.53 -11.05
N VAL A 359 -20.45 -5.35 -10.34
CA VAL A 359 -20.23 -6.78 -10.63
C VAL A 359 -20.24 -7.58 -9.33
N PRO A 360 -20.69 -8.86 -9.36
CA PRO A 360 -20.65 -9.70 -8.18
C PRO A 360 -19.25 -9.83 -7.60
N CYS A 361 -19.16 -9.84 -6.26
CA CYS A 361 -17.89 -10.06 -5.58
C CYS A 361 -17.31 -11.43 -5.98
N PRO A 362 -16.10 -11.49 -6.54
CA PRO A 362 -15.52 -12.75 -7.00
C PRO A 362 -15.09 -13.65 -5.84
N ILE A 363 -14.97 -13.12 -4.60
CA ILE A 363 -14.38 -13.86 -3.49
C ILE A 363 -15.28 -14.99 -2.99
N THR A 364 -14.65 -16.13 -2.70
CA THR A 364 -15.31 -17.37 -2.29
C THR A 364 -14.74 -17.90 -0.98
N GLU A 365 -15.45 -18.83 -0.34
CA GLU A 365 -14.95 -19.54 0.84
C GLU A 365 -13.67 -20.36 0.57
N ALA A 366 -13.39 -20.70 -0.69
CA ALA A 366 -12.22 -21.47 -1.10
C ALA A 366 -10.93 -20.62 -1.12
N ASP A 367 -11.04 -19.29 -1.19
CA ASP A 367 -9.90 -18.39 -1.37
C ASP A 367 -8.94 -18.46 -0.18
N ARG A 368 -9.47 -18.59 1.04
CA ARG A 368 -8.63 -18.79 2.24
C ARG A 368 -7.80 -20.07 2.15
N VAL A 369 -8.39 -21.17 1.69
CA VAL A 369 -7.68 -22.44 1.53
C VAL A 369 -6.61 -22.30 0.45
N MET A 370 -6.91 -21.59 -0.64
CA MET A 370 -5.94 -21.28 -1.69
C MET A 370 -4.76 -20.45 -1.15
N ALA A 371 -5.03 -19.35 -0.44
CA ALA A 371 -4.01 -18.46 0.10
C ALA A 371 -3.11 -19.16 1.13
N THR A 372 -3.72 -19.84 2.11
CA THR A 372 -2.96 -20.58 3.13
C THR A 372 -2.19 -21.76 2.55
N GLY A 373 -2.78 -22.46 1.56
CA GLY A 373 -2.11 -23.53 0.81
C GLY A 373 -0.89 -23.02 0.07
N LEU A 374 -0.99 -21.88 -0.62
CA LEU A 374 0.14 -21.26 -1.32
C LEU A 374 1.28 -20.90 -0.37
N VAL A 375 0.97 -20.30 0.79
CA VAL A 375 1.98 -19.94 1.80
C VAL A 375 2.65 -21.19 2.38
N ALA A 376 1.88 -22.25 2.67
CA ALA A 376 2.42 -23.53 3.13
C ALA A 376 3.34 -24.17 2.08
N ASP A 377 2.95 -24.10 0.80
CA ASP A 377 3.72 -24.62 -0.31
C ASP A 377 5.05 -23.86 -0.50
N VAL A 378 5.03 -22.54 -0.38
CA VAL A 378 6.25 -21.72 -0.44
C VAL A 378 7.17 -22.03 0.73
N THR A 379 6.66 -22.02 1.96
CA THR A 379 7.45 -22.28 3.18
C THR A 379 8.00 -23.71 3.27
N ALA A 380 7.40 -24.68 2.57
CA ALA A 380 7.95 -26.03 2.46
C ALA A 380 9.15 -26.12 1.50
N ARG A 381 9.30 -25.16 0.58
CA ARG A 381 10.36 -25.14 -0.46
C ARG A 381 11.49 -24.18 -0.13
N VAL A 382 11.22 -23.10 0.60
CA VAL A 382 12.20 -22.09 0.99
C VAL A 382 12.00 -21.66 2.45
N SER A 383 13.08 -21.31 3.12
CA SER A 383 13.16 -21.10 4.57
C SER A 383 13.42 -19.65 4.99
N SER A 384 13.70 -18.75 4.05
CA SER A 384 13.91 -17.33 4.30
C SER A 384 13.58 -16.49 3.05
N LEU A 385 13.52 -15.17 3.22
CA LEU A 385 13.39 -14.25 2.08
C LEU A 385 14.61 -14.30 1.17
N ASP A 386 15.83 -14.36 1.71
CA ASP A 386 17.05 -14.49 0.90
C ASP A 386 16.98 -15.71 -0.02
N GLU A 387 16.47 -16.83 0.50
CA GLU A 387 16.28 -18.04 -0.28
C GLU A 387 15.17 -17.86 -1.33
N LEU A 388 14.05 -17.22 -0.97
CA LEU A 388 12.94 -16.91 -1.87
C LEU A 388 13.39 -16.07 -3.08
N PHE A 389 14.28 -15.09 -2.87
CA PHE A 389 14.81 -14.21 -3.91
C PHE A 389 16.00 -14.79 -4.69
N SER A 390 16.52 -15.95 -4.28
CA SER A 390 17.48 -16.69 -5.08
C SER A 390 16.85 -17.18 -6.39
N PRO A 391 17.64 -17.45 -7.45
CA PRO A 391 17.11 -18.05 -8.68
C PRO A 391 16.36 -19.37 -8.45
N ALA A 392 16.76 -20.15 -7.45
CA ALA A 392 16.09 -21.39 -7.08
C ALA A 392 14.76 -21.14 -6.33
N GLY A 393 14.73 -20.15 -5.43
CA GLY A 393 13.51 -19.75 -4.72
C GLY A 393 12.47 -19.15 -5.64
N LEU A 394 12.87 -18.29 -6.58
CA LEU A 394 11.95 -17.75 -7.60
C LEU A 394 11.36 -18.87 -8.47
N ALA A 395 12.14 -19.89 -8.81
CA ALA A 395 11.63 -21.06 -9.53
C ALA A 395 10.66 -21.89 -8.66
N ALA A 396 10.94 -22.05 -7.37
CA ALA A 396 10.07 -22.74 -6.42
C ALA A 396 8.74 -22.01 -6.22
N LEU A 397 8.77 -20.68 -6.14
CA LEU A 397 7.59 -19.83 -6.05
C LEU A 397 6.77 -19.86 -7.34
N ALA A 398 7.42 -19.73 -8.49
CA ALA A 398 6.73 -19.88 -9.78
C ALA A 398 6.06 -21.25 -9.90
N GLN A 399 6.69 -22.31 -9.37
CA GLN A 399 6.10 -23.65 -9.31
C GLN A 399 4.92 -23.72 -8.33
N ALA A 400 5.00 -23.09 -7.17
CA ALA A 400 3.91 -23.04 -6.18
C ALA A 400 2.68 -22.27 -6.72
N CYS A 401 2.90 -21.27 -7.57
CA CYS A 401 1.83 -20.54 -8.25
C CYS A 401 1.23 -21.29 -9.47
N LEU A 402 1.80 -22.43 -9.91
CA LEU A 402 1.26 -23.16 -11.05
C LEU A 402 -0.13 -23.71 -10.74
N GLY A 403 -1.15 -23.22 -11.45
CA GLY A 403 -2.54 -23.63 -11.28
C GLY A 403 -3.29 -22.83 -10.22
N VAL A 404 -2.66 -21.83 -9.60
CA VAL A 404 -3.33 -20.82 -8.77
C VAL A 404 -3.91 -19.75 -9.70
N ASP A 405 -5.18 -19.43 -9.53
CA ASP A 405 -5.78 -18.28 -10.21
C ASP A 405 -5.32 -16.99 -9.50
N ALA A 406 -4.34 -16.31 -10.10
CA ALA A 406 -3.79 -15.08 -9.55
C ALA A 406 -4.81 -13.94 -9.47
N GLY A 407 -5.79 -13.90 -10.39
CA GLY A 407 -6.87 -12.90 -10.34
C GLY A 407 -7.76 -13.15 -9.13
N GLN A 408 -8.14 -14.40 -8.90
CA GLN A 408 -8.91 -14.81 -7.73
C GLN A 408 -8.16 -14.53 -6.41
N LEU A 409 -6.86 -14.86 -6.35
CA LEU A 409 -6.02 -14.62 -5.18
C LEU A 409 -5.93 -13.13 -4.83
N LEU A 410 -5.80 -12.28 -5.85
CA LEU A 410 -5.72 -10.83 -5.68
C LEU A 410 -7.06 -10.18 -5.37
N ALA A 411 -8.19 -10.80 -5.72
CA ALA A 411 -9.49 -10.24 -5.41
C ALA A 411 -9.73 -10.06 -3.90
N SER A 412 -9.22 -10.97 -3.07
CA SER A 412 -9.23 -10.83 -1.61
C SER A 412 -8.32 -9.70 -1.10
N HIS A 413 -7.35 -9.28 -1.91
CA HIS A 413 -6.39 -8.23 -1.58
C HIS A 413 -6.89 -6.82 -1.92
N TYR A 414 -7.84 -6.66 -2.85
CA TYR A 414 -8.21 -5.33 -3.36
C TYR A 414 -8.83 -4.41 -2.29
N PRO A 415 -8.55 -3.08 -2.32
CA PRO A 415 -9.12 -2.13 -1.37
C PRO A 415 -10.65 -2.21 -1.27
N ASN A 416 -11.33 -2.38 -2.40
CA ASN A 416 -12.80 -2.43 -2.45
C ASN A 416 -13.37 -3.66 -1.73
N THR A 417 -12.59 -4.74 -1.61
CA THR A 417 -12.97 -5.91 -0.80
C THR A 417 -12.89 -5.58 0.69
N TYR A 418 -11.89 -4.81 1.12
CA TYR A 418 -11.77 -4.34 2.50
C TYR A 418 -12.87 -3.33 2.86
N ILE A 419 -13.16 -2.39 1.96
CA ILE A 419 -14.24 -1.40 2.12
C ILE A 419 -15.59 -2.12 2.24
N ALA A 420 -15.88 -3.07 1.35
CA ALA A 420 -17.13 -3.83 1.41
C ALA A 420 -17.29 -4.66 2.70
N TRP A 421 -16.18 -5.16 3.27
CA TRP A 421 -16.22 -5.80 4.58
C TRP A 421 -16.51 -4.81 5.70
N LEU A 422 -15.93 -3.61 5.66
CA LEU A 422 -16.17 -2.56 6.64
C LEU A 422 -17.62 -2.04 6.56
N ASP A 423 -18.19 -1.89 5.37
CA ASP A 423 -19.62 -1.57 5.20
C ASP A 423 -20.55 -2.62 5.84
N ALA A 424 -20.11 -3.88 5.84
CA ALA A 424 -20.93 -5.01 6.26
C ALA A 424 -20.76 -5.38 7.74
N THR A 425 -19.79 -4.80 8.45
CA THR A 425 -19.42 -5.19 9.81
C THR A 425 -19.54 -4.05 10.79
N ALA A 426 -19.58 -4.38 12.08
CA ALA A 426 -19.32 -3.46 13.18
C ALA A 426 -18.09 -3.94 13.98
N ALA A 427 -17.61 -3.12 14.91
CA ALA A 427 -16.43 -3.45 15.73
C ALA A 427 -16.56 -4.79 16.49
N GLU A 428 -17.78 -5.19 16.86
CA GLU A 428 -18.10 -6.45 17.54
C GLU A 428 -18.00 -7.70 16.65
N ASP A 429 -18.03 -7.54 15.32
CA ASP A 429 -17.84 -8.62 14.36
C ASP A 429 -16.35 -8.90 14.08
N LEU A 430 -15.46 -8.02 14.54
CA LEU A 430 -14.02 -8.08 14.28
C LEU A 430 -13.27 -8.84 15.37
N THR A 431 -12.20 -9.52 14.99
CA THR A 431 -11.32 -10.22 15.94
C THR A 431 -9.99 -9.50 16.12
N PHE A 432 -9.70 -9.05 17.33
CA PHE A 432 -8.45 -8.35 17.69
C PHE A 432 -7.41 -9.34 18.23
N SER A 433 -6.14 -9.18 17.84
CA SER A 433 -5.01 -9.97 18.38
C SER A 433 -3.68 -9.23 18.39
#